data_AF-A0A2N9N7Z8-F1
#
_entry.id   AF-A0A2N9N7Z8-F1
#
_cell.length_a   1.000
_cell.length_b   1.000
_cell.length_c   1.000
_cell.angle_alpha   90.00
_cell.angle_beta   90.00
_cell.angle_gamma   90.00
#
_symmetry.space_group_name_H-M   'P 1'
#
loop_
_entity.id
_entity.type
_entity.pdbx_description
1 polymer ?
#
loop_
_entity_poly.entity_id
_entity_poly.type
_entity_poly.pdbx_seq_one_letter_code
_entity_poly.pdbx_strand_id
1 'polypeptide(L)'
;MADSEFWRSLAVQFQGIPDFAGELRADWQYKVGSGGMGEWRFAGARSDFVQSTFETFARRGSFEVAEADCTDLLAAWFDTLRKEQINFQLSDSYLTDQNADGTEGARYQIGSIYRLCEASTKLCQRLEARALQSEFEAKQRKDPKNWSPLRRQWEAYRQIKNLITGPHEQIPESLVRRTIAEQYGIKPEEVTLKQIQFEVSGLLEAYPAITVVPSGVDFQQPEIAQIGSEGQSDRKNFVIPLLEAKGWSILDWANEAGVAHATAHDYLDGKIKKPYRSTRLKLAKALGVPVEQLPK
;
A
#
# COMPACT_ATOMS: atom_id res chain seq x y z
N MET A 1 -11.31 -3.53 -4.86
CA MET A 1 -11.84 -4.63 -5.70
C MET A 1 -11.12 -5.88 -5.25
N ALA A 2 -11.88 -6.78 -4.63
CA ALA A 2 -11.38 -8.07 -4.19
C ALA A 2 -10.79 -8.91 -5.31
N ASP A 3 -9.92 -9.83 -4.92
CA ASP A 3 -9.27 -10.81 -5.78
C ASP A 3 -10.22 -11.96 -6.19
N SER A 4 -9.75 -12.77 -7.13
CA SER A 4 -10.47 -13.93 -7.66
C SER A 4 -10.81 -14.98 -6.60
N GLU A 5 -9.92 -15.18 -5.61
CA GLU A 5 -10.12 -16.16 -4.54
C GLU A 5 -11.30 -15.78 -3.64
N PHE A 6 -11.41 -14.50 -3.28
CA PHE A 6 -12.53 -13.99 -2.51
C PHE A 6 -13.86 -14.27 -3.19
N TRP A 7 -13.97 -13.95 -4.49
CA TRP A 7 -15.22 -14.13 -5.24
C TRP A 7 -15.60 -15.61 -5.38
N ARG A 8 -14.61 -16.47 -5.63
CA ARG A 8 -14.81 -17.92 -5.68
C ARG A 8 -15.32 -18.46 -4.34
N SER A 9 -14.71 -18.03 -3.24
CA SER A 9 -15.12 -18.42 -1.88
C SER A 9 -16.54 -17.95 -1.56
N LEU A 10 -16.87 -16.70 -1.90
CA LEU A 10 -18.20 -16.15 -1.71
C LEU A 10 -19.27 -16.89 -2.54
N ALA A 11 -18.94 -17.30 -3.77
CA ALA A 11 -19.83 -18.10 -4.61
C ALA A 11 -20.21 -19.44 -3.97
N VAL A 12 -19.22 -20.15 -3.40
CA VAL A 12 -19.42 -21.41 -2.67
C VAL A 12 -20.30 -21.21 -1.44
N GLN A 13 -20.11 -20.10 -0.72
CA GLN A 13 -20.93 -19.78 0.45
C GLN A 13 -22.40 -19.55 0.10
N PHE A 14 -22.70 -18.81 -0.98
CA PHE A 14 -24.08 -18.67 -1.45
C PHE A 14 -24.71 -19.98 -1.90
N GLN A 15 -23.94 -20.85 -2.56
CA GLN A 15 -24.40 -22.17 -2.98
C GLN A 15 -24.68 -23.10 -1.78
N GLY A 16 -23.96 -22.91 -0.67
CA GLY A 16 -24.14 -23.68 0.56
C GLY A 16 -25.34 -23.26 1.42
N ILE A 17 -26.06 -22.19 1.07
CA ILE A 17 -27.26 -21.77 1.79
C ILE A 17 -28.39 -22.77 1.50
N PRO A 18 -29.07 -23.34 2.52
CA PRO A 18 -30.10 -24.36 2.34
C PRO A 18 -31.46 -23.77 1.88
N ASP A 19 -31.45 -23.00 0.79
CA ASP A 19 -32.65 -22.48 0.11
C ASP A 19 -33.11 -23.44 -1.00
N PHE A 20 -33.43 -24.68 -0.62
CA PHE A 20 -33.71 -25.77 -1.58
C PHE A 20 -34.94 -25.51 -2.47
N ALA A 21 -35.90 -24.73 -1.99
CA ALA A 21 -37.09 -24.36 -2.74
C ALA A 21 -36.88 -23.09 -3.60
N GLY A 22 -35.72 -22.41 -3.47
CA GLY A 22 -35.45 -21.16 -4.18
C GLY A 22 -36.43 -20.05 -3.81
N GLU A 23 -36.89 -20.04 -2.56
CA GLU A 23 -37.96 -19.16 -2.10
C GLU A 23 -37.42 -17.75 -1.86
N LEU A 24 -36.12 -17.60 -1.58
CA LEU A 24 -35.50 -16.30 -1.40
C LEU A 24 -35.62 -15.46 -2.68
N ARG A 25 -36.20 -14.27 -2.52
CA ARG A 25 -36.34 -13.28 -3.58
C ARG A 25 -36.10 -11.86 -3.07
N ALA A 26 -35.67 -10.98 -3.97
CA ALA A 26 -35.60 -9.55 -3.73
C ALA A 26 -36.62 -8.87 -4.63
N ASP A 27 -37.61 -8.23 -4.03
CA ASP A 27 -38.66 -7.48 -4.71
C ASP A 27 -38.21 -6.01 -4.82
N TRP A 28 -38.34 -5.44 -6.02
CA TRP A 28 -37.93 -4.10 -6.37
C TRP A 28 -39.15 -3.25 -6.70
N GLN A 29 -39.18 -2.02 -6.21
CA GLN A 29 -40.20 -1.05 -6.54
C GLN A 29 -39.59 0.30 -6.87
N TYR A 30 -40.01 0.90 -7.98
CA TYR A 30 -39.52 2.20 -8.42
C TYR A 30 -40.67 3.13 -8.78
N LYS A 31 -40.72 4.27 -8.10
CA LYS A 31 -41.68 5.34 -8.41
C LYS A 31 -41.27 6.04 -9.70
N VAL A 32 -42.10 5.93 -10.73
CA VAL A 32 -41.84 6.52 -12.05
C VAL A 32 -41.75 8.04 -11.93
N GLY A 33 -40.67 8.61 -12.47
CA GLY A 33 -40.43 10.06 -12.45
C GLY A 33 -39.82 10.60 -11.15
N SER A 34 -39.49 9.73 -10.18
CA SER A 34 -38.83 10.17 -8.93
C SER A 34 -37.35 10.52 -9.08
N GLY A 35 -36.69 10.03 -10.13
CA GLY A 35 -35.23 10.17 -10.33
C GLY A 35 -34.38 9.40 -9.30
N GLY A 36 -34.99 8.70 -8.34
CA GLY A 36 -34.28 7.94 -7.31
C GLY A 36 -33.80 6.56 -7.76
N MET A 37 -33.08 5.86 -6.88
CA MET A 37 -32.82 4.43 -7.02
C MET A 37 -33.98 3.69 -6.36
N GLY A 38 -34.68 2.82 -7.11
CA GLY A 38 -35.84 2.10 -6.59
C GLY A 38 -35.54 1.33 -5.30
N GLU A 39 -36.57 1.07 -4.50
CA GLU A 39 -36.46 0.44 -3.20
C GLU A 39 -36.45 -1.09 -3.34
N TRP A 40 -35.68 -1.74 -2.49
CA TRP A 40 -35.60 -3.20 -2.41
C TRP A 40 -36.24 -3.73 -1.14
N ARG A 41 -36.97 -4.83 -1.26
CA ARG A 41 -37.49 -5.63 -0.17
C ARG A 41 -36.98 -7.06 -0.29
N PHE A 42 -36.31 -7.55 0.74
CA PHE A 42 -35.90 -8.94 0.83
C PHE A 42 -37.05 -9.82 1.37
N ALA A 43 -37.36 -10.92 0.70
CA ALA A 43 -38.51 -11.77 1.01
C ALA A 43 -38.24 -13.26 0.73
N GLY A 44 -39.14 -14.12 1.22
CA GLY A 44 -39.22 -15.52 0.81
C GLY A 44 -38.31 -16.51 1.55
N ALA A 45 -37.90 -16.23 2.78
CA ALA A 45 -37.21 -17.22 3.63
C ALA A 45 -38.20 -17.97 4.53
N ARG A 46 -38.05 -19.30 4.69
CA ARG A 46 -38.76 -20.05 5.75
C ARG A 46 -38.12 -19.94 7.13
N SER A 47 -36.89 -19.43 7.20
CA SER A 47 -36.08 -19.40 8.42
C SER A 47 -35.22 -18.14 8.47
N ASP A 48 -35.22 -17.49 9.63
CA ASP A 48 -34.37 -16.34 9.95
C ASP A 48 -32.87 -16.66 9.74
N PHE A 49 -32.45 -17.92 9.93
CA PHE A 49 -31.08 -18.35 9.67
C PHE A 49 -30.70 -18.22 8.20
N VAL A 50 -31.58 -18.66 7.30
CA VAL A 50 -31.36 -18.59 5.85
C VAL A 50 -31.31 -17.13 5.40
N GLN A 51 -32.22 -16.30 5.92
CA GLN A 51 -32.27 -14.88 5.63
C GLN A 51 -31.00 -14.14 6.10
N SER A 52 -30.65 -14.27 7.38
CA SER A 52 -29.47 -13.62 7.97
C SER A 52 -28.15 -14.09 7.37
N THR A 53 -28.04 -15.37 7.02
CA THR A 53 -26.84 -15.92 6.34
C THR A 53 -26.68 -15.30 4.95
N PHE A 54 -27.77 -15.22 4.17
CA PHE A 54 -27.75 -14.56 2.87
C PHE A 54 -27.35 -13.09 3.00
N GLU A 55 -27.99 -12.34 3.90
CA GLU A 55 -27.70 -10.91 4.12
C GLU A 55 -26.22 -10.69 4.48
N THR A 56 -25.66 -11.55 5.34
CA THR A 56 -24.26 -11.45 5.75
C THR A 56 -23.32 -11.58 4.53
N PHE A 57 -23.55 -12.56 3.68
CA PHE A 57 -22.72 -12.77 2.49
C PHE A 57 -22.94 -11.68 1.43
N ALA A 58 -24.19 -11.25 1.23
CA ALA A 58 -24.52 -10.15 0.32
C ALA A 58 -23.86 -8.84 0.74
N ARG A 59 -23.90 -8.50 2.04
CA ARG A 59 -23.22 -7.31 2.57
C ARG A 59 -21.70 -7.40 2.41
N ARG A 60 -21.11 -8.58 2.64
CA ARG A 60 -19.67 -8.79 2.44
C ARG A 60 -19.26 -8.63 0.98
N GLY A 61 -20.01 -9.20 0.05
CA GLY A 61 -19.78 -9.01 -1.38
C GLY A 61 -19.97 -7.55 -1.81
N SER A 62 -21.03 -6.92 -1.33
CA SER A 62 -21.37 -5.53 -1.64
C SER A 62 -20.29 -4.56 -1.18
N PHE A 63 -19.68 -4.77 -0.01
CA PHE A 63 -18.57 -3.94 0.46
C PHE A 63 -17.42 -3.82 -0.55
N GLU A 64 -17.21 -4.82 -1.40
CA GLU A 64 -16.13 -4.83 -2.41
C GLU A 64 -16.51 -4.20 -3.76
N VAL A 65 -17.82 -4.01 -4.02
CA VAL A 65 -18.35 -3.49 -5.30
C VAL A 65 -19.16 -2.20 -5.17
N ALA A 66 -19.57 -1.84 -3.96
CA ALA A 66 -20.39 -0.67 -3.70
C ALA A 66 -19.60 0.63 -3.94
N GLU A 67 -20.31 1.65 -4.41
CA GLU A 67 -19.80 3.00 -4.51
C GLU A 67 -19.61 3.62 -3.12
N ALA A 68 -18.69 4.58 -2.99
CA ALA A 68 -18.26 5.13 -1.70
C ALA A 68 -19.40 5.76 -0.86
N ASP A 69 -20.48 6.21 -1.51
CA ASP A 69 -21.62 6.87 -0.86
C ASP A 69 -22.80 5.91 -0.60
N CYS A 70 -22.60 4.59 -0.71
CA CYS A 70 -23.64 3.61 -0.48
C CYS A 70 -24.00 3.46 1.00
N THR A 71 -25.25 3.76 1.37
CA THR A 71 -25.74 3.63 2.75
C THR A 71 -26.32 2.25 3.08
N ASP A 72 -26.82 1.50 2.09
CA ASP A 72 -27.33 0.14 2.29
C ASP A 72 -26.65 -0.87 1.35
N LEU A 73 -25.70 -1.60 1.93
CA LEU A 73 -24.94 -2.64 1.25
C LEU A 73 -25.84 -3.77 0.71
N LEU A 74 -26.95 -4.09 1.36
CA LEU A 74 -27.82 -5.17 0.89
C LEU A 74 -28.58 -4.73 -0.38
N ALA A 75 -29.16 -3.52 -0.36
CA ALA A 75 -29.77 -2.92 -1.54
C ALA A 75 -28.77 -2.78 -2.71
N ALA A 76 -27.53 -2.36 -2.44
CA ALA A 76 -26.49 -2.28 -3.47
C ALA A 76 -26.11 -3.64 -4.08
N TRP A 77 -26.16 -4.73 -3.29
CA TRP A 77 -25.97 -6.07 -3.84
C TRP A 77 -27.09 -6.43 -4.82
N PHE A 78 -28.35 -6.16 -4.47
CA PHE A 78 -29.50 -6.39 -5.34
C PHE A 78 -29.47 -5.51 -6.60
N ASP A 79 -29.07 -4.25 -6.47
CA ASP A 79 -28.88 -3.38 -7.62
C ASP A 79 -27.76 -3.87 -8.55
N THR A 80 -26.70 -4.46 -8.00
CA THR A 80 -25.65 -5.07 -8.81
C THR A 80 -26.20 -6.26 -9.61
N LEU A 81 -26.99 -7.13 -8.97
CA LEU A 81 -27.67 -8.24 -9.65
C LEU A 81 -28.62 -7.76 -10.75
N ARG A 82 -29.39 -6.69 -10.49
CA ARG A 82 -30.29 -6.06 -11.48
C ARG A 82 -29.51 -5.46 -12.65
N LYS A 83 -28.46 -4.68 -12.37
CA LYS A 83 -27.60 -4.08 -13.41
C LYS A 83 -26.95 -5.14 -14.31
N GLU A 84 -26.55 -6.26 -13.73
CA GLU A 84 -25.99 -7.42 -14.43
C GLU A 84 -27.05 -8.31 -15.11
N GLN A 85 -28.35 -7.98 -14.95
CA GLN A 85 -29.49 -8.71 -15.49
C GLN A 85 -29.50 -10.20 -15.09
N ILE A 86 -29.14 -10.49 -13.84
CA ILE A 86 -29.08 -11.87 -13.33
C ILE A 86 -30.37 -12.20 -12.61
N ASN A 87 -31.18 -13.09 -13.20
CA ASN A 87 -32.46 -13.57 -12.67
C ASN A 87 -33.48 -12.46 -12.31
N PHE A 88 -33.25 -11.23 -12.75
CA PHE A 88 -34.18 -10.12 -12.57
C PHE A 88 -35.31 -10.22 -13.59
N GLN A 89 -36.54 -10.11 -13.11
CA GLN A 89 -37.76 -10.08 -13.93
C GLN A 89 -38.50 -8.78 -13.64
N LEU A 90 -38.65 -7.95 -14.65
CA LEU A 90 -39.50 -6.77 -14.58
C LEU A 90 -40.95 -7.19 -14.80
N SER A 91 -41.87 -6.67 -14.00
CA SER A 91 -43.30 -6.84 -14.25
C SER A 91 -43.73 -5.97 -15.41
N ASP A 92 -44.53 -6.54 -16.31
CA ASP A 92 -45.18 -5.81 -17.40
C ASP A 92 -46.32 -4.89 -16.91
N SER A 93 -46.72 -5.02 -15.65
CA SER A 93 -47.77 -4.21 -15.01
C SER A 93 -47.19 -3.15 -14.08
N TYR A 94 -47.81 -1.97 -14.10
CA TYR A 94 -47.54 -0.89 -13.15
C TYR A 94 -48.48 -1.01 -11.95
N LEU A 95 -47.96 -0.79 -10.75
CA LEU A 95 -48.81 -0.48 -9.60
C LEU A 95 -49.14 1.00 -9.64
N THR A 96 -50.40 1.36 -9.46
CA THR A 96 -50.83 2.76 -9.41
C THR A 96 -51.46 3.00 -8.06
N ASP A 97 -50.93 3.94 -7.29
CA ASP A 97 -51.61 4.42 -6.08
C ASP A 97 -52.91 5.12 -6.50
N GLN A 98 -53.96 5.04 -5.70
CA GLN A 98 -55.12 5.91 -5.85
C GLN A 98 -55.02 7.09 -4.90
N ASN A 99 -55.24 8.28 -5.43
CA ASN A 99 -55.39 9.48 -4.61
C ASN A 99 -56.70 9.41 -3.81
N ALA A 100 -56.81 10.21 -2.75
CA ALA A 100 -58.00 10.24 -1.90
C ALA A 100 -59.29 10.66 -2.64
N ASP A 101 -59.15 11.32 -3.78
CA ASP A 101 -60.23 11.74 -4.67
C ASP A 101 -60.60 10.68 -5.74
N GLY A 102 -59.94 9.51 -5.72
CA GLY A 102 -60.16 8.42 -6.67
C GLY A 102 -59.42 8.56 -8.01
N THR A 103 -58.62 9.62 -8.20
CA THR A 103 -57.78 9.77 -9.39
C THR A 103 -56.52 8.91 -9.34
N GLU A 104 -55.92 8.64 -10.50
CA GLU A 104 -54.63 7.94 -10.58
C GLU A 104 -53.54 8.76 -9.88
N GLY A 105 -52.94 8.15 -8.86
CA GLY A 105 -51.78 8.64 -8.14
C GLY A 105 -50.47 8.20 -8.81
N ALA A 106 -49.44 8.01 -7.99
CA ALA A 106 -48.13 7.65 -8.48
C ALA A 106 -48.10 6.25 -9.12
N ARG A 107 -47.39 6.13 -10.25
CA ARG A 107 -47.12 4.85 -10.90
C ARG A 107 -45.79 4.28 -10.42
N TYR A 108 -45.78 2.98 -10.15
CA TYR A 108 -44.61 2.23 -9.74
C TYR A 108 -44.32 1.12 -10.73
N GLN A 109 -43.06 1.03 -11.11
CA GLN A 109 -42.50 -0.10 -11.81
C GLN A 109 -42.04 -1.12 -10.76
N ILE A 110 -42.35 -2.39 -10.96
CA ILE A 110 -41.95 -3.44 -10.02
C ILE A 110 -41.17 -4.52 -10.75
N GLY A 111 -40.30 -5.20 -10.01
CA GLY A 111 -39.60 -6.37 -10.50
C GLY A 111 -39.13 -7.25 -9.35
N SER A 112 -38.68 -8.45 -9.66
CA SER A 112 -38.20 -9.39 -8.65
C SER A 112 -36.97 -10.12 -9.15
N ILE A 113 -36.03 -10.38 -8.24
CA ILE A 113 -34.92 -11.31 -8.47
C ILE A 113 -35.29 -12.63 -7.79
N TYR A 114 -35.46 -13.68 -8.57
CA TYR A 114 -35.77 -15.02 -8.07
C TYR A 114 -34.51 -15.87 -7.89
N ARG A 115 -34.61 -16.86 -7.01
CA ARG A 115 -33.53 -17.83 -6.72
C ARG A 115 -32.26 -17.07 -6.33
N LEU A 116 -32.37 -16.22 -5.31
CA LEU A 116 -31.32 -15.25 -4.94
C LEU A 116 -29.96 -15.86 -4.65
N CYS A 117 -29.91 -17.07 -4.07
CA CYS A 117 -28.66 -17.80 -3.86
C CYS A 117 -27.97 -18.11 -5.19
N GLU A 118 -28.71 -18.66 -6.17
CA GLU A 118 -28.18 -18.93 -7.51
C GLU A 118 -27.77 -17.64 -8.22
N ALA A 119 -28.58 -16.59 -8.14
CA ALA A 119 -28.29 -15.29 -8.73
C ALA A 119 -26.99 -14.71 -8.16
N SER A 120 -26.82 -14.74 -6.84
CA SER A 120 -25.61 -14.28 -6.15
C SER A 120 -24.38 -15.13 -6.49
N THR A 121 -24.53 -16.45 -6.60
CA THR A 121 -23.45 -17.34 -7.05
C THR A 121 -22.99 -16.97 -8.47
N LYS A 122 -23.92 -16.76 -9.41
CA LYS A 122 -23.60 -16.33 -10.78
C LYS A 122 -22.91 -14.97 -10.82
N LEU A 123 -23.33 -14.04 -9.98
CA LEU A 123 -22.67 -12.74 -9.87
C LEU A 123 -21.24 -12.89 -9.38
N CYS A 124 -21.02 -13.67 -8.32
CA CYS A 124 -19.68 -13.94 -7.80
C CYS A 124 -18.77 -14.56 -8.88
N GLN A 125 -19.28 -15.50 -9.68
CA GLN A 125 -18.52 -16.10 -10.79
C GLN A 125 -18.14 -15.07 -11.88
N ARG A 126 -19.03 -14.11 -12.20
CA ARG A 126 -18.69 -13.01 -13.13
C ARG A 126 -17.62 -12.09 -12.56
N LEU A 127 -17.71 -11.76 -11.27
CA LEU A 127 -16.74 -10.91 -10.58
C LEU A 127 -15.38 -11.61 -10.45
N GLU A 128 -15.37 -12.92 -10.17
CA GLU A 128 -14.17 -13.76 -10.20
C GLU A 128 -13.49 -13.69 -11.57
N ALA A 129 -14.23 -13.87 -12.66
CA ALA A 129 -13.68 -13.79 -14.01
C ALA A 129 -13.06 -12.42 -14.31
N ARG A 130 -13.70 -11.33 -13.88
CA ARG A 130 -13.16 -9.95 -14.01
C ARG A 130 -11.90 -9.75 -13.15
N ALA A 131 -11.88 -10.30 -11.94
CA ALA A 131 -10.73 -10.23 -11.05
C ALA A 131 -9.54 -11.02 -11.61
N LEU A 132 -9.75 -12.24 -12.11
CA LEU A 132 -8.72 -13.06 -12.77
C LEU A 132 -8.08 -12.33 -13.96
N GLN A 133 -8.91 -11.70 -14.81
CA GLN A 133 -8.41 -10.91 -15.94
C GLN A 133 -7.55 -9.73 -15.45
N SER A 134 -8.03 -9.01 -14.44
CA SER A 134 -7.33 -7.86 -13.86
C SER A 134 -6.00 -8.26 -13.21
N GLU A 135 -5.97 -9.38 -12.50
CA GLU A 135 -4.76 -9.95 -11.90
C GLU A 135 -3.75 -10.38 -12.96
N PHE A 136 -4.22 -11.02 -14.05
CA PHE A 136 -3.37 -11.38 -15.17
C PHE A 136 -2.73 -10.14 -15.80
N GLU A 137 -3.52 -9.11 -16.09
CA GLU A 137 -3.01 -7.84 -16.63
C GLU A 137 -2.02 -7.16 -15.68
N ALA A 138 -2.29 -7.17 -14.38
CA ALA A 138 -1.38 -6.62 -13.38
C ALA A 138 -0.04 -7.38 -13.36
N LYS A 139 -0.07 -8.71 -13.49
CA LYS A 139 1.15 -9.54 -13.63
C LYS A 139 1.89 -9.19 -14.92
N GLN A 140 1.19 -9.09 -16.05
CA GLN A 140 1.79 -8.72 -17.34
C GLN A 140 2.44 -7.33 -17.29
N ARG A 141 1.82 -6.34 -16.66
CA ARG A 141 2.39 -4.98 -16.49
C ARG A 141 3.63 -4.92 -15.61
N LYS A 142 3.79 -5.89 -14.69
CA LYS A 142 4.95 -5.98 -13.80
C LYS A 142 6.12 -6.71 -14.46
N ASP A 143 5.87 -7.56 -15.45
CA ASP A 143 6.92 -8.28 -16.17
C ASP A 143 7.80 -7.31 -17.00
N PRO A 144 9.11 -7.22 -16.73
CA PRO A 144 10.04 -6.39 -17.51
C PRO A 144 10.03 -6.69 -19.02
N LYS A 145 9.73 -7.93 -19.41
CA LYS A 145 9.62 -8.36 -20.82
C LYS A 145 8.44 -7.72 -21.54
N ASN A 146 7.45 -7.20 -20.82
CA ASN A 146 6.30 -6.52 -21.40
C ASN A 146 6.35 -5.01 -21.23
N TRP A 147 7.40 -4.47 -20.61
CA TRP A 147 7.55 -3.03 -20.48
C TRP A 147 7.77 -2.38 -21.84
N SER A 148 7.19 -1.19 -22.02
CA SER A 148 7.47 -0.35 -23.19
C SER A 148 8.95 0.01 -23.24
N PRO A 149 9.51 0.28 -24.44
CA PRO A 149 10.91 0.70 -24.58
C PRO A 149 11.26 1.88 -23.68
N LEU A 150 10.37 2.88 -23.58
CA LEU A 150 10.53 4.04 -22.72
C LEU A 150 10.63 3.66 -21.23
N ARG A 151 9.76 2.78 -20.74
CA ARG A 151 9.78 2.35 -19.33
C ARG A 151 11.07 1.58 -19.01
N ARG A 152 11.53 0.71 -19.92
CA ARG A 152 12.81 0.01 -19.75
C ARG A 152 13.99 0.98 -19.69
N GLN A 153 14.05 1.94 -20.60
CA GLN A 153 15.10 2.95 -20.62
C GLN A 153 15.07 3.83 -19.37
N TRP A 154 13.88 4.23 -18.91
CA TRP A 154 13.73 5.01 -17.69
C TRP A 154 14.18 4.25 -16.44
N GLU A 155 13.81 2.98 -16.28
CA GLU A 155 14.24 2.15 -15.15
C GLU A 155 15.76 1.90 -15.19
N ALA A 156 16.33 1.64 -16.37
CA ALA A 156 17.78 1.53 -16.55
C ALA A 156 18.50 2.83 -16.19
N TYR A 157 18.00 3.97 -16.69
CA TYR A 157 18.52 5.30 -16.34
C TYR A 157 18.42 5.57 -14.84
N ARG A 158 17.29 5.21 -14.21
CA ARG A 158 17.09 5.37 -12.76
C ARG A 158 18.09 4.53 -11.96
N GLN A 159 18.36 3.30 -12.37
CA GLN A 159 19.37 2.46 -11.71
C GLN A 159 20.78 3.03 -11.89
N ILE A 160 21.14 3.46 -13.09
CA ILE A 160 22.42 4.13 -13.36
C ILE A 160 22.54 5.41 -12.51
N LYS A 161 21.48 6.22 -12.47
CA LYS A 161 21.45 7.43 -11.64
C LYS A 161 21.64 7.09 -10.16
N ASN A 162 20.98 6.07 -9.63
CA ASN A 162 21.18 5.65 -8.24
C ASN A 162 22.63 5.21 -7.96
N LEU A 163 23.33 4.63 -8.93
CA LEU A 163 24.77 4.32 -8.82
C LEU A 163 25.64 5.60 -8.87
N ILE A 164 25.24 6.60 -9.66
CA ILE A 164 25.95 7.89 -9.83
C ILE A 164 25.58 8.94 -8.76
N THR A 165 24.48 8.78 -8.04
CA THR A 165 24.03 9.73 -7.00
C THR A 165 23.80 9.08 -5.65
N GLY A 166 24.19 7.81 -5.50
CA GLY A 166 24.27 7.13 -4.20
C GLY A 166 25.32 7.80 -3.31
N PRO A 167 25.44 7.42 -2.02
CA PRO A 167 26.46 7.96 -1.14
C PRO A 167 27.85 7.70 -1.74
N HIS A 168 28.45 8.75 -2.29
CA HIS A 168 29.84 8.73 -2.73
C HIS A 168 30.73 8.79 -1.51
N GLU A 169 31.06 7.64 -0.97
CA GLU A 169 32.01 7.57 0.11
C GLU A 169 33.40 7.92 -0.43
N GLN A 170 34.01 8.93 0.18
CA GLN A 170 35.38 9.33 -0.14
C GLN A 170 36.30 8.67 0.86
N ILE A 171 37.30 7.94 0.36
CA ILE A 171 38.37 7.42 1.20
C ILE A 171 39.65 8.20 0.90
N PRO A 172 40.30 8.80 1.91
CA PRO A 172 41.62 9.40 1.75
C PRO A 172 42.65 8.35 1.34
N GLU A 173 43.45 8.64 0.31
CA GLU A 173 44.54 7.75 -0.12
C GLU A 173 45.52 7.45 1.03
N SER A 174 45.74 8.41 1.93
CA SER A 174 46.58 8.26 3.12
C SER A 174 46.05 7.20 4.09
N LEU A 175 44.73 7.03 4.19
CA LEU A 175 44.11 5.97 4.99
C LEU A 175 44.41 4.61 4.34
N VAL A 176 44.17 4.49 3.03
CA VAL A 176 44.41 3.25 2.28
C VAL A 176 45.88 2.84 2.35
N ARG A 177 46.80 3.77 2.12
CA ARG A 177 48.25 3.53 2.19
C ARG A 177 48.68 3.08 3.57
N ARG A 178 48.15 3.69 4.64
CA ARG A 178 48.48 3.29 6.01
C ARG A 178 48.01 1.88 6.31
N THR A 179 46.76 1.55 5.97
CA THR A 179 46.19 0.22 6.24
C THR A 179 46.93 -0.88 5.47
N ILE A 180 47.25 -0.65 4.18
CA ILE A 180 48.05 -1.59 3.39
C ILE A 180 49.47 -1.73 3.96
N ALA A 181 50.11 -0.61 4.32
CA ALA A 181 51.45 -0.62 4.91
C ALA A 181 51.52 -1.44 6.21
N GLU A 182 50.53 -1.27 7.10
CA GLU A 182 50.40 -2.04 8.34
C GLU A 182 50.21 -3.54 8.07
N GLN A 183 49.38 -3.91 7.08
CA GLN A 183 49.12 -5.30 6.73
C GLN A 183 50.35 -6.02 6.16
N TYR A 184 51.14 -5.33 5.33
CA TYR A 184 52.29 -5.92 4.64
C TYR A 184 53.64 -5.63 5.32
N GLY A 185 53.66 -4.86 6.42
CA GLY A 185 54.89 -4.51 7.14
C GLY A 185 55.84 -3.62 6.32
N ILE A 186 55.31 -2.82 5.40
CA ILE A 186 56.06 -1.89 4.54
C ILE A 186 55.79 -0.45 4.95
N LYS A 187 56.51 0.52 4.38
CA LYS A 187 56.21 1.94 4.63
C LYS A 187 55.04 2.43 3.77
N PRO A 188 54.20 3.38 4.24
CA PRO A 188 53.09 3.94 3.45
C PRO A 188 53.49 4.54 2.09
N GLU A 189 54.72 5.04 1.98
CA GLU A 189 55.29 5.59 0.75
C GLU A 189 55.67 4.50 -0.26
N GLU A 190 55.93 3.28 0.21
CA GLU A 190 56.29 2.12 -0.61
C GLU A 190 55.05 1.39 -1.16
N VAL A 191 53.85 1.77 -0.69
CA VAL A 191 52.59 1.24 -1.21
C VAL A 191 52.39 1.69 -2.66
N THR A 192 52.22 0.73 -3.55
CA THR A 192 52.04 1.00 -4.98
C THR A 192 50.58 1.33 -5.31
N LEU A 193 50.35 2.11 -6.37
CA LEU A 193 49.00 2.37 -6.90
C LEU A 193 48.25 1.07 -7.24
N LYS A 194 48.96 0.03 -7.66
CA LYS A 194 48.36 -1.28 -7.96
C LYS A 194 47.78 -1.95 -6.71
N GLN A 195 48.47 -1.85 -5.57
CA GLN A 195 47.97 -2.38 -4.29
C GLN A 195 46.75 -1.60 -3.81
N ILE A 196 46.79 -0.26 -3.92
CA ILE A 196 45.65 0.61 -3.62
C ILE A 196 44.44 0.22 -4.48
N GLN A 197 44.64 0.10 -5.79
CA GLN A 197 43.56 -0.24 -6.71
C GLN A 197 42.99 -1.64 -6.43
N PHE A 198 43.83 -2.62 -6.10
CA PHE A 198 43.40 -3.98 -5.79
C PHE A 198 42.51 -3.99 -4.54
N GLU A 199 42.95 -3.39 -3.43
CA GLU A 199 42.20 -3.37 -2.17
C GLU A 199 40.91 -2.56 -2.29
N VAL A 200 40.96 -1.40 -2.94
CA VAL A 200 39.78 -0.56 -3.17
C VAL A 200 38.78 -1.25 -4.10
N SER A 201 39.24 -2.06 -5.05
CA SER A 201 38.33 -2.85 -5.90
C SER A 201 37.55 -3.89 -5.09
N GLY A 202 38.14 -4.45 -4.03
CA GLY A 202 37.44 -5.34 -3.10
C GLY A 202 36.31 -4.65 -2.33
N LEU A 203 36.42 -3.33 -2.11
CA LEU A 203 35.37 -2.53 -1.46
C LEU A 203 34.20 -2.21 -2.39
N LEU A 204 34.36 -2.29 -3.72
CA LEU A 204 33.31 -1.94 -4.68
C LEU A 204 32.08 -2.86 -4.60
N GLU A 205 32.22 -4.07 -4.05
CA GLU A 205 31.10 -4.99 -3.87
C GLU A 205 30.11 -4.50 -2.80
N ALA A 206 30.62 -3.91 -1.72
CA ALA A 206 29.80 -3.33 -0.64
C ALA A 206 29.57 -1.82 -0.81
N TYR A 207 30.50 -1.12 -1.48
CA TYR A 207 30.53 0.33 -1.66
C TYR A 207 30.74 0.68 -3.15
N PRO A 208 29.71 0.53 -3.99
CA PRO A 208 29.83 0.62 -5.45
C PRO A 208 30.17 2.03 -5.98
N ALA A 209 30.14 3.06 -5.12
CA ALA A 209 30.34 4.46 -5.48
C ALA A 209 31.51 5.11 -4.72
N ILE A 210 32.52 4.33 -4.33
CA ILE A 210 33.67 4.81 -3.55
C ILE A 210 34.73 5.51 -4.42
N THR A 211 35.29 6.62 -3.92
CA THR A 211 36.35 7.37 -4.62
C THR A 211 37.56 7.55 -3.72
N VAL A 212 38.76 7.22 -4.22
CA VAL A 212 40.02 7.49 -3.52
C VAL A 212 40.46 8.92 -3.84
N VAL A 213 40.63 9.74 -2.81
CA VAL A 213 41.08 11.13 -2.97
C VAL A 213 42.60 11.21 -2.76
N PRO A 214 43.38 11.67 -3.77
CA PRO A 214 44.84 11.73 -3.67
C PRO A 214 45.32 12.69 -2.59
N SER A 215 46.35 12.31 -1.85
CA SER A 215 46.89 13.14 -0.75
C SER A 215 47.81 14.29 -1.21
N GLY A 216 47.77 14.65 -2.49
CA GLY A 216 48.61 15.70 -3.11
C GLY A 216 47.95 17.09 -3.21
N VAL A 217 46.77 17.26 -2.64
CA VAL A 217 46.23 18.59 -2.32
C VAL A 217 46.60 18.82 -0.88
N ASP A 218 47.31 19.90 -0.58
CA ASP A 218 47.70 20.28 0.77
C ASP A 218 46.53 20.09 1.74
N PHE A 219 46.55 18.96 2.46
CA PHE A 219 46.11 18.99 3.84
C PHE A 219 47.19 19.78 4.57
N GLN A 220 47.14 21.10 4.41
CA GLN A 220 47.14 21.91 5.62
C GLN A 220 46.15 21.19 6.53
N GLN A 221 46.68 20.51 7.55
CA GLN A 221 45.93 20.29 8.77
C GLN A 221 45.14 21.57 8.96
N PRO A 222 43.80 21.56 8.92
CA PRO A 222 43.07 22.81 8.98
C PRO A 222 43.46 23.44 10.30
N GLU A 223 44.30 24.46 10.19
CA GLU A 223 44.36 25.54 11.13
C GLU A 223 42.90 25.90 11.32
N ILE A 224 42.44 25.68 12.56
CA ILE A 224 41.05 25.74 12.97
C ILE A 224 40.62 27.21 12.86
N ALA A 225 40.46 27.69 11.64
CA ALA A 225 39.79 28.92 11.30
C ALA A 225 38.30 28.60 11.35
N GLN A 226 37.81 28.54 12.58
CA GLN A 226 36.46 28.88 13.03
C GLN A 226 35.41 28.99 11.91
N ILE A 227 34.99 27.85 11.38
CA ILE A 227 33.65 27.69 10.80
C ILE A 227 32.89 26.86 11.83
N GLY A 228 31.86 27.48 12.41
CA GLY A 228 31.25 27.11 13.68
C GLY A 228 31.06 25.62 13.90
N SER A 229 31.69 25.13 14.96
CA SER A 229 31.23 23.98 15.71
C SER A 229 29.79 24.22 16.19
N GLU A 230 28.79 23.87 15.39
CA GLU A 230 27.52 23.44 15.94
C GLU A 230 27.58 21.91 15.99
N GLY A 231 27.77 21.40 17.20
CA GLY A 231 28.22 20.04 17.48
C GLY A 231 27.39 18.95 16.81
N GLN A 232 28.02 17.79 16.61
CA GLN A 232 27.31 16.52 16.48
C GLN A 232 26.19 16.52 17.52
N SER A 233 24.94 16.64 17.07
CA SER A 233 23.84 16.80 18.00
C SER A 233 23.82 15.59 18.93
N ASP A 234 23.59 15.80 20.23
CA ASP A 234 23.49 14.73 21.23
C ASP A 234 22.54 13.60 20.75
N ARG A 235 21.58 13.94 19.88
CA ARG A 235 20.63 13.01 19.25
C ARG A 235 21.33 12.02 18.32
N LYS A 236 22.30 12.43 17.50
CA LYS A 236 23.05 11.50 16.62
C LYS A 236 23.89 10.53 17.43
N ASN A 237 24.61 11.05 18.42
CA ASN A 237 25.48 10.25 19.28
C ASN A 237 24.68 9.22 20.10
N PHE A 238 23.45 9.55 20.48
CA PHE A 238 22.57 8.62 21.18
C PHE A 238 21.89 7.59 20.25
N VAL A 239 21.39 8.03 19.09
CA VAL A 239 20.51 7.20 18.25
C VAL A 239 21.28 6.29 17.31
N ILE A 240 22.38 6.74 16.69
CA ILE A 240 23.10 5.97 15.66
C ILE A 240 23.57 4.60 16.19
N PRO A 241 24.18 4.48 17.39
CA PRO A 241 24.59 3.18 17.92
C PRO A 241 23.41 2.21 18.15
N LEU A 242 22.23 2.72 18.51
CA LEU A 242 21.03 1.90 18.71
C LEU A 242 20.47 1.37 17.38
N LEU A 243 20.59 2.16 16.31
CA LEU A 243 20.20 1.74 14.97
C LEU A 243 21.16 0.69 14.42
N GLU A 244 22.47 0.90 14.58
CA GLU A 244 23.51 -0.06 14.19
C GLU A 244 23.35 -1.40 14.91
N ALA A 245 23.09 -1.38 16.23
CA ALA A 245 22.84 -2.59 17.01
C ALA A 245 21.59 -3.38 16.54
N LYS A 246 20.63 -2.71 15.90
CA LYS A 246 19.43 -3.31 15.31
C LYS A 246 19.57 -3.65 13.84
N GLY A 247 20.69 -3.28 13.19
CA GLY A 247 20.86 -3.38 11.74
C GLY A 247 19.89 -2.51 10.96
N TRP A 248 19.45 -1.38 11.53
CA TRP A 248 18.46 -0.49 10.94
C TRP A 248 19.11 0.75 10.32
N SER A 249 18.60 1.17 9.16
CA SER A 249 18.86 2.50 8.63
C SER A 249 17.95 3.56 9.28
N ILE A 250 18.26 4.85 9.08
CA ILE A 250 17.38 5.96 9.50
C ILE A 250 15.99 5.85 8.84
N LEU A 251 15.93 5.33 7.61
CA LEU A 251 14.68 5.09 6.89
C LEU A 251 13.86 3.97 7.56
N ASP A 252 14.49 2.87 7.95
CA ASP A 252 13.82 1.78 8.66
C ASP A 252 13.27 2.26 10.00
N TRP A 253 14.05 3.07 10.71
CA TRP A 253 13.60 3.70 11.95
C TRP A 253 12.41 4.63 11.75
N ALA A 254 12.42 5.46 10.70
CA ALA A 254 11.30 6.36 10.39
C ALA A 254 10.02 5.58 10.05
N ASN A 255 10.15 4.51 9.27
CA ASN A 255 9.04 3.63 8.90
C ASN A 255 8.46 2.93 10.14
N GLU A 256 9.30 2.35 10.98
CA GLU A 256 8.88 1.68 12.22
C GLU A 256 8.22 2.66 13.21
N ALA A 257 8.72 3.89 13.29
CA ALA A 257 8.14 4.94 14.11
C ALA A 257 6.85 5.54 13.50
N GLY A 258 6.49 5.22 12.27
CA GLY A 258 5.34 5.81 11.58
C GLY A 258 5.47 7.34 11.43
N VAL A 259 6.67 7.81 11.07
CA VAL A 259 6.98 9.21 10.78
C VAL A 259 7.65 9.33 9.41
N ALA A 260 7.59 10.53 8.79
CA ALA A 260 8.28 10.76 7.54
C ALA A 260 9.80 10.67 7.72
N HIS A 261 10.51 10.15 6.70
CA HIS A 261 11.98 10.05 6.71
C HIS A 261 12.66 11.40 7.00
N ALA A 262 12.17 12.48 6.41
CA ALA A 262 12.67 13.84 6.67
C ALA A 262 12.54 14.22 8.15
N THR A 263 11.47 13.81 8.83
CA THR A 263 11.25 14.10 10.26
C THR A 263 12.30 13.41 11.14
N ALA A 264 12.68 12.18 10.83
CA ALA A 264 13.75 11.48 11.55
C ALA A 264 15.11 12.13 11.30
N HIS A 265 15.38 12.55 10.06
CA HIS A 265 16.62 13.24 9.69
C HIS A 265 16.74 14.63 10.35
N ASP A 266 15.67 15.43 10.31
CA ASP A 266 15.62 16.76 10.93
C ASP A 266 15.70 16.69 12.46
N TYR A 267 15.20 15.60 13.04
CA TYR A 267 15.39 15.31 14.46
C TYR A 267 16.88 15.06 14.75
N LEU A 268 17.55 14.14 14.04
CA LEU A 268 18.97 13.84 14.23
C LEU A 268 19.87 15.05 13.97
N ASP A 269 19.58 15.85 12.97
CA ASP A 269 20.35 17.04 12.62
C ASP A 269 20.16 18.20 13.63
N GLY A 270 19.30 18.06 14.63
CA GLY A 270 19.03 19.14 15.58
C GLY A 270 18.21 20.31 14.99
N LYS A 271 17.81 20.23 13.72
CA LYS A 271 17.02 21.28 13.02
C LYS A 271 15.71 21.56 13.72
N ILE A 272 15.09 20.53 14.30
CA ILE A 272 13.90 20.69 15.13
C ILE A 272 14.32 21.06 16.55
N LYS A 273 14.35 22.36 16.89
CA LYS A 273 14.74 22.86 18.22
C LYS A 273 13.82 22.39 19.36
N LYS A 274 12.55 22.10 19.06
CA LYS A 274 11.56 21.58 20.01
C LYS A 274 10.66 20.54 19.32
N PRO A 275 11.06 19.27 19.26
CA PRO A 275 10.26 18.26 18.60
C PRO A 275 8.97 18.03 19.38
N TYR A 276 7.85 17.93 18.67
CA TYR A 276 6.56 17.64 19.29
C TYR A 276 6.66 16.37 20.14
N ARG A 277 6.04 16.40 21.34
CA ARG A 277 6.08 15.27 22.29
C ARG A 277 5.59 13.97 21.65
N SER A 278 4.56 14.05 20.81
CA SER A 278 4.01 12.92 20.05
C SER A 278 5.03 12.31 19.09
N THR A 279 5.82 13.14 18.38
CA THR A 279 6.88 12.69 17.47
C THR A 279 8.02 12.02 18.23
N ARG A 280 8.47 12.59 19.37
CA ARG A 280 9.51 11.96 20.21
C ARG A 280 9.04 10.63 20.79
N LEU A 281 7.78 10.54 21.19
CA LEU A 281 7.22 9.30 21.73
C LEU A 281 7.21 8.19 20.66
N LYS A 282 6.85 8.51 19.41
CA LYS A 282 6.92 7.57 18.29
C LYS A 282 8.35 7.10 18.00
N LEU A 283 9.29 8.05 17.89
CA LEU A 283 10.69 7.76 17.63
C LEU A 283 11.34 6.92 18.75
N ALA A 284 11.06 7.25 20.01
CA ALA A 284 11.55 6.51 21.17
C ALA A 284 10.95 5.09 21.25
N LYS A 285 9.64 4.96 20.99
CA LYS A 285 8.95 3.67 20.97
C LYS A 285 9.57 2.70 19.96
N ALA A 286 9.91 3.18 18.75
CA ALA A 286 10.57 2.35 17.73
C ALA A 286 11.96 1.86 18.17
N LEU A 287 12.71 2.67 18.92
CA LEU A 287 14.01 2.28 19.47
C LEU A 287 13.91 1.38 20.71
N GLY A 288 12.73 1.25 21.31
CA GLY A 288 12.54 0.52 22.57
C GLY A 288 13.11 1.26 23.78
N VAL A 289 13.26 2.59 23.70
CA VAL A 289 13.76 3.44 24.79
C VAL A 289 12.64 4.32 25.34
N PRO A 290 12.64 4.65 26.64
CA PRO A 290 11.71 5.63 27.19
C PRO A 290 11.97 7.02 26.58
N VAL A 291 10.90 7.81 26.40
CA VAL A 291 10.96 9.12 25.70
C VAL A 291 11.80 10.16 26.46
N GLU A 292 12.03 9.92 27.75
CA GLU A 292 12.89 10.70 28.63
C GLU A 292 14.38 10.52 28.34
N GLN A 293 14.77 9.35 27.81
CA GLN A 293 16.17 9.05 27.44
C GLN A 293 16.53 9.56 26.04
N LEU A 294 15.54 9.81 25.19
CA LEU A 294 15.78 10.36 23.86
C LEU A 294 16.19 11.85 23.98
N PRO A 295 17.30 12.34 23.41
CA PRO A 295 17.73 13.73 23.59
C PRO A 295 16.70 14.76 23.08
N LYS A 296 16.73 16.00 23.58
CA LYS A 296 15.70 17.01 23.26
C LYS A 296 16.04 17.86 22.07
#